data_AF-A0A7S3UQJ1-F1
#
_entry.id   AF-A0A7S3UQJ1-F1
#
_cell.length_a   1.000
_cell.length_b   1.000
_cell.length_c   1.000
_cell.angle_alpha   90.00
_cell.angle_beta   90.00
_cell.angle_gamma   90.00
#
_symmetry.space_group_name_H-M   'P 1'
#
loop_
_entity.id
_entity.type
_entity.pdbx_description
1 polymer ?
#
loop_
_entity_poly.entity_id
_entity_poly.type
_entity_poly.pdbx_seq_one_letter_code
_entity_poly.pdbx_strand_id
1 'polypeptide(L)'
;VASAPGERFLYQDNEYSHLVDALPYFDAEAGSAEMSAKVKALIEHEMSSFEPRDYLASWPAPSPVFEGRQVLLAEMQRLGQKRPMHKLDMGRYKVEPPAGVQAEDPAIWSSTVRNAQAQLEQSHLRGMNIELLNKYGSKSWYRHVVDCTRIENALTTEVTNLRRQNEDLNKKRKLDQISTGNDLRRLNVEWNEYLQKNGPLEQAVAMLTSDVLR
;
A
#
# COMPACT_ATOMS: atom_id res chain seq x y z
N VAL A 1 -5.17 15.72 -14.37
CA VAL A 1 -5.45 14.44 -13.70
C VAL A 1 -6.94 14.43 -13.44
N ALA A 2 -7.72 13.88 -14.36
CA ALA A 2 -9.16 13.75 -14.13
C ALA A 2 -9.34 12.47 -13.30
N SER A 3 -9.67 12.62 -12.00
CA SER A 3 -10.06 11.49 -11.16
C SER A 3 -11.44 10.99 -11.58
N ALA A 4 -11.74 9.74 -11.23
CA ALA A 4 -13.07 9.17 -11.38
C ALA A 4 -14.12 10.09 -10.70
N PRO A 5 -15.34 10.18 -11.26
CA PRO A 5 -16.37 11.08 -10.74
C PRO A 5 -16.76 10.66 -9.31
N GLY A 6 -16.23 11.37 -8.31
CA GLY A 6 -16.58 11.19 -6.90
C GLY A 6 -15.42 11.17 -5.90
N GLU A 7 -14.17 11.02 -6.33
CA GLU A 7 -13.02 10.98 -5.40
C GLU A 7 -12.49 12.40 -5.15
N ARG A 8 -12.91 13.00 -4.02
CA ARG A 8 -12.19 14.13 -3.41
C ARG A 8 -10.90 13.60 -2.79
N PHE A 9 -9.80 14.29 -3.02
CA PHE A 9 -8.53 13.95 -2.37
C PHE A 9 -8.57 14.41 -0.92
N LEU A 10 -8.03 13.61 0.02
CA LEU A 10 -8.03 13.93 1.46
C LEU A 10 -7.47 15.32 1.80
N TYR A 11 -6.51 15.81 1.02
CA TYR A 11 -5.95 17.15 1.26
C TYR A 11 -6.96 18.26 0.96
N GLN A 12 -7.98 18.02 0.13
CA GLN A 12 -9.04 18.98 -0.20
C GLN A 12 -10.03 19.17 0.95
N ASP A 13 -10.06 18.25 1.92
CA ASP A 13 -10.90 18.37 3.12
C ASP A 13 -10.32 19.38 4.12
N ASN A 14 -9.07 19.82 3.93
CA ASN A 14 -8.49 20.92 4.71
C ASN A 14 -9.03 22.28 4.23
N GLU A 15 -9.47 23.12 5.17
CA GLU A 15 -10.11 24.42 4.92
C GLU A 15 -9.28 25.34 4.00
N TYR A 16 -7.95 25.34 4.15
CA TYR A 16 -7.04 26.22 3.41
C TYR A 16 -6.24 25.51 2.33
N SER A 17 -6.69 24.33 1.88
CA SER A 17 -5.97 23.52 0.88
C SER A 17 -5.70 24.25 -0.44
N HIS A 18 -6.58 25.15 -0.84
CA HIS A 18 -6.47 25.96 -2.05
C HIS A 18 -5.42 27.07 -1.97
N LEU A 19 -4.97 27.44 -0.76
CA LEU A 19 -3.93 28.46 -0.54
C LEU A 19 -2.52 27.88 -0.50
N VAL A 20 -2.40 26.55 -0.42
CA VAL A 20 -1.12 25.86 -0.32
C VAL A 20 -0.67 25.46 -1.72
N ASP A 21 0.41 26.08 -2.18
CA ASP A 21 1.14 25.64 -3.37
C ASP A 21 2.61 25.36 -2.99
N ALA A 22 3.19 24.37 -3.65
CA ALA A 22 4.58 23.98 -3.47
C ALA A 22 5.16 23.54 -4.81
N LEU A 23 6.37 24.01 -5.13
CA LEU A 23 7.03 23.78 -6.42
C LEU A 23 8.30 22.90 -6.29
N PRO A 24 8.18 21.58 -5.97
CA PRO A 24 9.34 20.70 -5.77
C PRO A 24 10.39 20.68 -6.90
N TYR A 25 9.98 20.84 -8.16
CA TYR A 25 10.92 20.84 -9.29
C TYR A 25 11.67 22.17 -9.46
N PHE A 26 11.23 23.24 -8.80
CA PHE A 26 11.83 24.56 -8.84
C PHE A 26 12.59 24.86 -7.53
N ASP A 27 12.03 24.49 -6.38
CA ASP A 27 12.57 24.71 -5.03
C ASP A 27 13.62 23.65 -4.66
N ALA A 28 14.74 23.60 -5.38
CA ALA A 28 15.80 22.61 -5.16
C ALA A 28 16.39 22.63 -3.74
N GLU A 29 16.36 23.78 -3.06
CA GLU A 29 16.91 23.97 -1.72
C GLU A 29 16.01 23.40 -0.60
N ALA A 30 14.70 23.27 -0.88
CA ALA A 30 13.72 22.71 0.05
C ALA A 30 13.91 21.20 0.30
N GLY A 31 14.66 20.51 -0.56
CA GLY A 31 14.97 19.09 -0.44
C GLY A 31 16.16 18.75 0.48
N SER A 32 16.84 19.74 1.07
CA SER A 32 17.98 19.48 1.95
C SER A 32 17.57 18.76 3.24
N ALA A 33 18.38 17.78 3.67
CA ALA A 33 18.10 17.00 4.88
C ALA A 33 18.01 17.88 6.14
N GLU A 34 18.82 18.94 6.20
CA GLU A 34 18.80 19.93 7.29
C GLU A 34 17.50 20.72 7.34
N MET A 35 17.00 21.19 6.20
CA MET A 35 15.71 21.90 6.14
C MET A 35 14.55 20.96 6.49
N SER A 36 14.58 19.71 6.00
CA SER A 36 13.58 18.70 6.37
C SER A 36 13.57 18.43 7.87
N ALA A 37 14.73 18.35 8.53
CA ALA A 37 14.81 18.16 9.97
C ALA A 37 14.23 19.37 10.75
N LYS A 38 14.56 20.60 10.33
CA LYS A 38 14.00 21.82 10.92
C LYS A 38 12.49 21.89 10.76
N VAL A 39 11.98 21.60 9.56
CA VAL A 39 10.54 21.59 9.27
C VAL A 39 9.82 20.53 10.11
N LYS A 40 10.39 19.32 10.26
CA LYS A 40 9.82 18.28 11.12
C LYS A 40 9.75 18.70 12.58
N ALA A 41 10.81 19.32 13.12
CA ALA A 41 10.79 19.82 14.49
C ALA A 41 9.70 20.88 14.72
N LEU A 42 9.47 21.76 13.74
CA LEU A 42 8.37 22.74 13.79
C LEU A 42 7.00 22.07 13.73
N ILE A 43 6.84 21.04 12.88
CA ILE A 43 5.60 20.24 12.81
C ILE A 43 5.34 19.55 14.14
N GLU A 44 6.35 18.91 14.75
CA GLU A 44 6.23 18.23 16.04
C GLU A 44 5.86 19.20 17.17
N HIS A 45 6.44 20.40 17.19
CA HIS A 45 6.06 21.46 18.12
C HIS A 45 4.59 21.86 17.97
N GLU A 46 4.12 22.05 16.73
CA GLU A 46 2.71 22.35 16.46
C GLU A 46 1.80 21.17 16.87
N MET A 47 2.20 19.93 16.56
CA MET A 47 1.49 18.71 16.95
C MET A 47 1.34 18.54 18.47
N SER A 48 2.26 19.09 19.26
CA SER A 48 2.11 19.11 20.72
C SER A 48 1.12 20.16 21.23
N SER A 49 0.82 21.17 20.41
CA SER A 49 -0.06 22.29 20.76
C SER A 49 -1.53 22.02 20.43
N PHE A 50 -1.83 21.18 19.43
CA PHE A 50 -3.21 20.85 19.03
C PHE A 50 -3.61 19.43 19.40
N GLU A 51 -4.91 19.22 19.66
CA GLU A 51 -5.47 17.88 19.87
C GLU A 51 -5.51 17.09 18.55
N PRO A 52 -4.91 15.88 18.48
CA PRO A 52 -4.91 15.09 17.25
C PRO A 52 -6.33 14.82 16.75
N ARG A 53 -6.64 15.30 15.53
CA ARG A 53 -7.89 14.96 14.85
C ARG A 53 -7.89 13.49 14.47
N ASP A 54 -9.02 12.81 14.65
CA ASP A 54 -9.19 11.45 14.13
C ASP A 54 -9.51 11.50 12.62
N TYR A 55 -8.45 11.48 11.82
CA TYR A 55 -8.54 11.47 10.35
C TYR A 55 -9.20 10.18 9.80
N LEU A 56 -9.42 9.16 10.64
CA LEU A 56 -10.06 7.90 10.27
C LEU A 56 -11.52 7.83 10.71
N ALA A 57 -12.06 8.83 11.40
CA ALA A 57 -13.44 8.82 11.90
C ALA A 57 -14.50 8.68 10.79
N SER A 58 -14.22 9.18 9.59
CA SER A 58 -15.11 9.03 8.42
C SER A 58 -15.08 7.64 7.80
N TRP A 59 -14.08 6.83 8.14
CA TRP A 59 -13.85 5.53 7.53
C TRP A 59 -14.26 4.43 8.51
N PRO A 60 -15.12 3.50 8.10
CA PRO A 60 -15.42 2.35 8.94
C PRO A 60 -14.13 1.56 9.19
N ALA A 61 -13.92 1.14 10.44
CA ALA A 61 -12.83 0.23 10.75
C ALA A 61 -12.93 -1.00 9.83
N PRO A 62 -11.82 -1.46 9.23
CA PRO A 62 -11.84 -2.61 8.34
C PRO A 62 -12.30 -3.84 9.12
N SER A 63 -13.56 -4.22 8.92
CA SER A 63 -14.10 -5.45 9.48
C SER A 63 -13.69 -6.60 8.56
N PRO A 64 -13.12 -7.68 9.11
CA PRO A 64 -12.80 -8.82 8.27
C PRO A 64 -14.09 -9.45 7.74
N VAL A 65 -14.25 -9.49 6.42
CA VAL A 65 -15.41 -10.07 5.76
C VAL A 65 -15.32 -11.60 5.84
N PHE A 66 -15.84 -12.16 6.93
CA PHE A 66 -15.98 -13.61 7.12
C PHE A 66 -17.41 -14.11 6.86
N GLU A 67 -18.27 -13.27 6.29
CA GLU A 67 -19.65 -13.60 6.01
C GLU A 67 -19.76 -14.93 5.23
N GLY A 68 -20.55 -15.85 5.77
CA GLY A 68 -20.74 -17.20 5.22
C GLY A 68 -19.61 -18.20 5.48
N ARG A 69 -18.48 -17.82 6.10
CA ARG A 69 -17.32 -18.68 6.32
C ARG A 69 -17.15 -19.05 7.80
N GLN A 70 -17.97 -19.99 8.25
CA GLN A 70 -17.98 -20.47 9.64
C GLN A 70 -16.61 -20.95 10.14
N VAL A 71 -15.80 -21.56 9.26
CA VAL A 71 -14.45 -22.04 9.60
C VAL A 71 -13.52 -20.89 9.97
N LEU A 72 -13.58 -19.76 9.24
CA LEU A 72 -12.73 -18.60 9.52
C LEU A 72 -13.15 -17.89 10.80
N LEU A 73 -14.46 -17.82 11.06
CA LEU A 73 -14.98 -17.28 12.32
C LEU A 73 -14.53 -18.10 13.54
N ALA A 74 -14.60 -19.43 13.44
CA ALA A 74 -14.11 -20.32 14.49
C ALA A 74 -12.60 -20.17 14.73
N GLU A 75 -11.82 -20.00 13.66
CA GLU A 75 -10.38 -19.83 13.74
C GLU A 75 -9.99 -18.49 14.36
N MET A 76 -10.68 -17.41 13.98
CA MET A 76 -10.57 -16.10 14.63
C MET A 76 -10.83 -16.17 16.14
N GLN A 77 -11.88 -16.88 16.55
CA GLN A 77 -12.20 -17.08 17.97
C GLN A 77 -11.11 -17.88 18.68
N ARG A 78 -10.58 -18.94 18.05
CA ARG A 78 -9.47 -19.75 18.57
C ARG A 78 -8.21 -18.91 18.78
N LEU A 79 -7.88 -18.05 17.82
CA LEU A 79 -6.76 -17.11 17.88
C LEU A 79 -6.97 -16.05 18.99
N GLY A 80 -8.18 -15.51 19.11
CA GLY A 80 -8.55 -14.59 20.20
C GLY A 80 -8.38 -15.22 21.59
N GLN A 81 -8.63 -16.52 21.71
CA GLN A 81 -8.41 -17.30 22.93
C GLN A 81 -6.96 -17.77 23.10
N LYS A 82 -6.04 -17.40 22.20
CA LYS A 82 -4.61 -17.82 22.17
C LYS A 82 -4.42 -19.33 22.30
N ARG A 83 -5.40 -20.13 21.87
CA ARG A 83 -5.28 -21.59 21.87
C ARG A 83 -4.31 -21.99 20.75
N PRO A 84 -3.40 -22.94 20.94
CA PRO A 84 -2.59 -23.48 19.85
C PRO A 84 -3.45 -24.31 18.88
N MET A 85 -3.00 -24.47 17.64
CA MET A 85 -3.71 -25.28 16.63
C MET A 85 -3.51 -26.77 16.95
N HIS A 86 -4.54 -27.58 16.73
CA HIS A 86 -4.40 -29.03 16.86
C HIS A 86 -3.39 -29.54 15.82
N LYS A 87 -2.46 -30.41 16.25
CA LYS A 87 -1.48 -31.00 15.34
C LYS A 87 -2.19 -31.95 14.37
N LEU A 88 -1.70 -32.05 13.15
CA LEU A 88 -2.21 -33.07 12.23
C LEU A 88 -1.94 -34.46 12.81
N ASP A 89 -2.97 -35.30 12.86
CA ASP A 89 -2.81 -36.69 13.27
C ASP A 89 -2.12 -37.46 12.13
N MET A 90 -0.84 -37.73 12.32
CA MET A 90 -0.02 -38.52 11.39
C MET A 90 -0.14 -40.02 11.66
N GLY A 91 -0.79 -40.44 12.76
CA GLY A 91 -0.98 -41.84 13.13
C GLY A 91 -1.86 -42.58 12.12
N ARG A 92 -2.83 -41.90 11.52
CA ARG A 92 -3.71 -42.45 10.47
C ARG A 92 -2.95 -43.00 9.26
N TYR A 93 -1.79 -42.42 8.92
CA TYR A 93 -0.99 -42.83 7.76
C TYR A 93 -0.02 -43.98 8.06
N LYS A 94 0.06 -44.40 9.32
CA LYS A 94 0.88 -45.53 9.75
C LYS A 94 -0.03 -46.74 9.97
N VAL A 95 0.35 -47.87 9.37
CA VAL A 95 -0.28 -49.17 9.64
C VAL A 95 0.73 -49.96 10.45
N GLU A 96 0.69 -49.76 11.77
CA GLU A 96 1.52 -50.53 12.71
C GLU A 96 0.62 -51.54 13.44
N PRO A 97 1.10 -52.77 13.65
CA PRO A 97 0.37 -53.74 14.44
C PRO A 97 0.27 -53.27 15.90
N PRO A 98 -0.86 -53.47 16.59
CA PRO A 98 -0.96 -53.15 18.01
C PRO A 98 0.02 -54.03 18.79
N ALA A 99 0.75 -53.44 19.73
CA ALA A 99 1.81 -54.11 20.49
C ALA A 99 1.58 -54.02 22.01
N GLY A 100 2.13 -54.98 22.76
CA GLY A 100 2.00 -55.03 24.23
C GLY A 100 0.55 -55.21 24.69
N VAL A 101 0.13 -54.47 25.71
CA VAL A 101 -1.21 -54.55 26.33
C VAL A 101 -2.34 -54.26 25.32
N GLN A 102 -2.06 -53.50 24.26
CA GLN A 102 -3.05 -53.19 23.21
C GLN A 102 -3.34 -54.36 22.27
N ALA A 103 -2.45 -55.36 22.21
CA ALA A 103 -2.64 -56.54 21.37
C ALA A 103 -3.66 -57.53 21.97
N GLU A 104 -3.99 -57.38 23.25
CA GLU A 104 -4.98 -58.22 23.95
C GLU A 104 -6.42 -57.75 23.70
N ASP A 105 -6.63 -56.51 23.23
CA ASP A 105 -7.95 -55.95 22.95
C ASP A 105 -8.39 -56.20 21.49
N PRO A 106 -9.45 -57.00 21.26
CA PRO A 106 -9.98 -57.24 19.92
C PRO A 106 -10.52 -55.98 19.22
N ALA A 107 -10.97 -54.97 19.98
CA ALA A 107 -11.49 -53.73 19.40
C ALA A 107 -10.38 -52.94 18.71
N ILE A 108 -9.18 -52.91 19.29
CA ILE A 108 -8.00 -52.24 18.70
C ILE A 108 -7.61 -52.94 17.40
N TRP A 109 -7.58 -54.27 17.37
CA TRP A 109 -7.35 -55.05 16.14
C TRP A 109 -8.37 -54.74 15.04
N SER A 110 -9.66 -54.63 15.39
CA SER A 110 -10.69 -54.26 14.40
C SER A 110 -10.45 -52.87 13.80
N SER A 111 -9.97 -51.92 14.61
CA SER A 111 -9.68 -50.55 14.18
C SER A 111 -8.43 -50.46 13.30
N THR A 112 -7.38 -51.23 13.62
CA THR A 112 -6.14 -51.28 12.84
C THR A 112 -6.35 -51.96 11.50
N VAL A 113 -7.15 -53.05 11.46
CA VAL A 113 -7.56 -53.70 10.20
C VAL A 113 -8.36 -52.74 9.33
N ARG A 114 -9.32 -52.00 9.91
CA ARG A 114 -10.09 -50.98 9.18
C ARG A 114 -9.19 -49.88 8.61
N ASN A 115 -8.19 -49.44 9.38
CA ASN A 115 -7.20 -48.47 8.90
C ASN A 115 -6.34 -49.05 7.76
N ALA A 116 -5.90 -50.30 7.87
CA ALA A 116 -5.14 -50.98 6.83
C ALA A 116 -5.93 -51.12 5.52
N GLN A 117 -7.22 -51.48 5.61
CA GLN A 117 -8.13 -51.53 4.46
C GLN A 117 -8.26 -50.14 3.81
N ALA A 118 -8.47 -49.09 4.61
CA ALA A 118 -8.54 -47.73 4.09
C ALA A 118 -7.23 -47.29 3.40
N GLN A 119 -6.07 -47.69 3.92
CA GLN A 119 -4.76 -47.39 3.32
C GLN A 119 -4.51 -48.18 2.02
N LEU A 120 -5.03 -49.40 1.92
CA LEU A 120 -4.99 -50.19 0.68
C LEU A 120 -5.77 -49.49 -0.43
N GLU A 121 -7.02 -49.11 -0.14
CA GLU A 121 -7.87 -48.37 -1.09
C GLU A 121 -7.24 -47.02 -1.49
N GLN A 122 -6.70 -46.28 -0.51
CA GLN A 122 -5.98 -45.03 -0.79
C GLN A 122 -4.75 -45.25 -1.68
N SER A 123 -4.04 -46.37 -1.51
CA SER A 123 -2.89 -46.71 -2.35
C SER A 123 -3.31 -47.08 -3.77
N HIS A 124 -4.45 -47.76 -3.93
CA HIS A 124 -5.05 -48.03 -5.24
C HIS A 124 -5.44 -46.73 -5.95
N LEU A 125 -6.16 -45.84 -5.27
CA LEU A 125 -6.50 -44.50 -5.79
C LEU A 125 -5.26 -43.68 -6.14
N ARG A 126 -4.21 -43.73 -5.31
CA ARG A 126 -2.93 -43.07 -5.60
C ARG A 126 -2.30 -43.62 -6.87
N GLY A 127 -2.34 -44.93 -7.09
CA GLY A 127 -1.89 -45.56 -8.34
C GLY A 127 -2.61 -45.00 -9.56
N MET A 128 -3.96 -45.01 -9.53
CA MET A 128 -4.78 -44.43 -10.60
C MET A 128 -4.47 -42.94 -10.84
N ASN A 129 -4.31 -42.15 -9.78
CA ASN A 129 -3.98 -40.74 -9.89
C ASN A 129 -2.60 -40.52 -10.53
N ILE A 130 -1.61 -41.36 -10.20
CA ILE A 130 -0.28 -41.31 -10.82
C ILE A 130 -0.36 -41.71 -12.29
N GLU A 131 -1.17 -42.71 -12.66
CA GLU A 131 -1.39 -43.08 -14.06
C GLU A 131 -2.02 -41.92 -14.86
N LEU A 132 -3.02 -41.23 -14.28
CA LEU A 132 -3.60 -40.03 -14.87
C LEU A 132 -2.57 -38.90 -15.00
N LEU A 133 -1.73 -38.70 -13.98
CA LEU A 133 -0.66 -37.71 -14.01
C LEU A 133 0.39 -38.04 -15.06
N ASN A 134 0.78 -39.30 -15.21
CA ASN A 134 1.73 -39.72 -16.24
C ASN A 134 1.15 -39.49 -17.66
N LYS A 135 -0.15 -39.70 -17.84
CA LYS A 135 -0.82 -39.54 -19.13
C LYS A 135 -1.04 -38.08 -19.52
N TYR A 136 -1.44 -37.22 -18.57
CA TYR A 136 -1.89 -35.85 -18.86
C TYR A 136 -1.04 -34.75 -18.21
N GLY A 137 -0.25 -35.09 -17.18
CA GLY A 137 0.49 -34.15 -16.35
C GLY A 137 1.42 -33.25 -17.14
N SER A 138 2.26 -33.82 -18.02
CA SER A 138 3.21 -33.03 -18.82
C SER A 138 2.49 -32.01 -19.71
N LYS A 139 1.38 -32.39 -20.35
CA LYS A 139 0.60 -31.50 -21.23
C LYS A 139 -0.14 -30.42 -20.43
N SER A 140 -0.76 -30.81 -19.32
CA SER A 140 -1.45 -29.89 -18.42
C SER A 140 -0.49 -28.88 -17.80
N TRP A 141 0.69 -29.34 -17.38
CA TRP A 141 1.74 -28.48 -16.83
C TRP A 141 2.25 -27.50 -17.86
N TYR A 142 2.53 -27.96 -19.09
CA TYR A 142 2.93 -27.07 -20.17
C TYR A 142 1.87 -25.99 -20.44
N ARG A 143 0.59 -26.36 -20.52
CA ARG A 143 -0.50 -25.40 -20.70
C ARG A 143 -0.56 -24.39 -19.56
N HIS A 144 -0.44 -24.85 -18.32
CA HIS A 144 -0.40 -24.01 -17.12
C HIS A 144 0.76 -23.01 -17.18
N VAL A 145 1.97 -23.45 -17.55
CA VAL A 145 3.12 -22.54 -17.71
C VAL A 145 2.82 -21.48 -18.77
N VAL A 146 2.26 -21.85 -19.92
CA VAL A 146 1.86 -20.88 -20.96
C VAL A 146 0.84 -19.87 -20.45
N ASP A 147 -0.15 -20.31 -19.66
CA ASP A 147 -1.13 -19.41 -19.05
C ASP A 147 -0.50 -18.47 -18.02
N CYS A 148 0.41 -18.97 -17.18
CA CYS A 148 1.17 -18.14 -16.25
C CYS A 148 2.00 -17.07 -16.98
N THR A 149 2.74 -17.45 -18.02
CA THR A 149 3.52 -16.51 -18.82
C THR A 149 2.63 -15.48 -19.52
N ARG A 150 1.44 -15.87 -19.98
CA ARG A 150 0.47 -14.93 -20.55
C ARG A 150 0.00 -13.90 -19.53
N ILE A 151 -0.31 -14.33 -18.30
CA ILE A 151 -0.72 -13.45 -17.21
C ILE A 151 0.44 -12.51 -16.82
N GLU A 152 1.65 -13.05 -16.70
CA GLU A 152 2.86 -12.28 -16.41
C GLU A 152 3.09 -11.18 -17.46
N ASN A 153 2.98 -11.51 -18.74
CA ASN A 153 3.14 -10.53 -19.83
C ASN A 153 2.07 -9.44 -19.79
N ALA A 154 0.81 -9.81 -19.48
CA ALA A 154 -0.28 -8.85 -19.35
C ALA A 154 -0.02 -7.87 -18.19
N LEU A 155 0.34 -8.40 -17.01
CA LEU A 155 0.67 -7.59 -15.83
C LEU A 155 1.90 -6.71 -16.07
N THR A 156 2.93 -7.25 -16.73
CA THR A 156 4.13 -6.49 -17.08
C THR A 156 3.79 -5.33 -18.02
N THR A 157 2.91 -5.54 -18.99
CA THR A 157 2.42 -4.49 -19.90
C THR A 157 1.60 -3.42 -19.16
N GLU A 158 0.80 -3.82 -18.18
CA GLU A 158 0.06 -2.88 -17.33
C GLU A 158 1.02 -2.02 -16.49
N VAL A 159 2.03 -2.64 -15.87
CA VAL A 159 3.06 -1.93 -15.10
C VAL A 159 3.84 -0.94 -15.97
N THR A 160 4.24 -1.32 -17.18
CA THR A 160 4.95 -0.39 -18.09
C THR A 160 4.06 0.77 -18.54
N ASN A 161 2.77 0.51 -18.80
CA ASN A 161 1.80 1.56 -19.12
C ASN A 161 1.60 2.53 -17.95
N LEU A 162 1.44 2.03 -16.72
CA LEU A 162 1.32 2.87 -15.52
C LEU A 162 2.59 3.70 -15.27
N ARG A 163 3.77 3.11 -15.48
CA ARG A 163 5.04 3.85 -15.39
C ARG A 163 5.11 4.98 -16.42
N ARG A 164 4.74 4.71 -17.67
CA ARG A 164 4.66 5.75 -18.72
C ARG A 164 3.69 6.86 -18.35
N GLN A 165 2.50 6.52 -17.86
CA GLN A 165 1.52 7.51 -17.41
C GLN A 165 2.06 8.37 -16.26
N ASN A 166 2.75 7.77 -15.29
CA ASN A 166 3.38 8.48 -14.19
C ASN A 166 4.50 9.42 -14.68
N GLU A 167 5.35 8.94 -15.59
CA GLU A 167 6.38 9.78 -16.24
C GLU A 167 5.77 10.96 -16.99
N ASP A 168 4.71 10.74 -17.77
CA ASP A 168 4.04 11.80 -18.51
C ASP A 168 3.38 12.83 -17.58
N LEU A 169 2.82 12.39 -16.45
CA LEU A 169 2.33 13.29 -15.40
C LEU A 169 3.46 14.09 -14.77
N ASN A 170 4.60 13.46 -14.45
CA ASN A 170 5.74 14.15 -13.85
C ASN A 170 6.38 15.14 -14.83
N LYS A 171 6.42 14.81 -16.14
CA LYS A 171 6.85 15.75 -17.19
C LYS A 171 5.96 16.98 -17.24
N LYS A 172 4.63 16.80 -17.24
CA LYS A 172 3.66 17.91 -17.20
C LYS A 172 3.86 18.78 -15.96
N ARG A 173 3.88 18.17 -14.77
CA ARG A 173 4.15 18.87 -13.50
C ARG A 173 5.45 19.67 -13.55
N LYS A 174 6.52 19.08 -14.07
CA LYS A 174 7.81 19.76 -14.19
C LYS A 174 7.74 20.97 -15.11
N LEU A 175 7.10 20.86 -16.27
CA LEU A 175 6.94 21.98 -17.20
C LEU A 175 6.11 23.11 -16.58
N ASP A 176 4.97 22.76 -15.96
CA ASP A 176 4.09 23.73 -15.31
C ASP A 176 4.83 24.47 -14.19
N GLN A 177 5.51 23.75 -13.29
CA GLN A 177 6.26 24.34 -12.18
C GLN A 177 7.43 25.20 -12.62
N ILE A 178 8.14 24.81 -13.70
CA ILE A 178 9.22 25.64 -14.25
C ILE A 178 8.66 26.93 -14.86
N SER A 179 7.52 26.85 -15.57
CA SER A 179 6.86 28.03 -16.12
C SER A 179 6.46 29.00 -15.02
N THR A 180 5.71 28.54 -14.02
CA THR A 180 5.28 29.35 -12.87
C THR A 180 6.46 29.89 -12.08
N GLY A 181 7.52 29.08 -11.86
CA GLY A 181 8.73 29.52 -11.19
C GLY A 181 9.48 30.63 -11.93
N ASN A 182 9.48 30.62 -13.27
CA ASN A 182 10.04 31.71 -14.07
C ASN A 182 9.20 32.99 -13.95
N ASP A 183 7.87 32.88 -13.93
CA ASP A 183 7.00 34.03 -13.68
C ASP A 183 7.22 34.62 -12.28
N LEU A 184 7.40 33.78 -11.25
CA LEU A 184 7.73 34.21 -9.90
C LEU A 184 9.09 34.93 -9.83
N ARG A 185 10.11 34.43 -10.55
CA ARG A 185 11.40 35.14 -10.66
C ARG A 185 11.24 36.50 -11.30
N ARG A 186 10.50 36.60 -12.42
CA ARG A 186 10.24 37.88 -13.08
C ARG A 186 9.55 38.86 -12.11
N LEU A 187 8.48 38.41 -11.45
CA LEU A 187 7.73 39.24 -10.51
C LEU A 187 8.59 39.67 -9.31
N ASN A 188 9.49 38.82 -8.83
CA ASN A 188 10.40 39.16 -7.74
C ASN A 188 11.42 40.23 -8.18
N VAL A 189 11.94 40.15 -9.40
CA VAL A 189 12.81 41.20 -9.97
C VAL A 189 12.05 42.51 -10.11
N GLU A 190 10.84 42.50 -10.70
CA GLU A 190 9.99 43.69 -10.82
C GLU A 190 9.68 44.31 -9.44
N TRP A 191 9.34 43.47 -8.46
CA TRP A 191 9.11 43.92 -7.08
C TRP A 191 10.34 44.57 -6.45
N ASN A 192 11.53 43.98 -6.61
CA ASN A 192 12.77 44.57 -6.13
C ASN A 192 13.08 45.90 -6.83
N GLU A 193 12.83 45.99 -8.14
CA GLU A 193 12.98 47.25 -8.87
C GLU A 193 12.03 48.33 -8.35
N TYR A 194 10.75 47.99 -8.11
CA TYR A 194 9.80 48.94 -7.54
C TYR A 194 10.22 49.39 -6.15
N LEU A 195 10.70 48.47 -5.31
CA LEU A 195 11.20 48.80 -3.98
C LEU A 195 12.40 49.76 -4.05
N GLN A 196 13.35 49.49 -4.96
CA GLN A 196 14.51 50.35 -5.18
C GLN A 196 14.15 51.72 -5.77
N LYS A 197 13.11 51.81 -6.61
CA LYS A 197 12.65 53.08 -7.20
C LYS A 197 11.82 53.91 -6.21
N ASN A 198 10.98 53.27 -5.41
CA ASN A 198 10.09 53.95 -4.47
C ASN A 198 10.86 54.57 -3.30
N GLY A 199 11.89 53.91 -2.77
CA GLY A 199 12.66 54.43 -1.63
C GLY A 199 13.24 55.85 -1.86
N PRO A 200 14.04 56.07 -2.93
CA PRO A 200 14.55 57.40 -3.27
C PRO A 200 13.45 58.41 -3.62
N LEU A 201 12.36 57.95 -4.23
CA LEU A 201 11.23 58.81 -4.60
C LEU A 201 10.48 59.32 -3.37
N GLU A 202 10.23 58.47 -2.39
CA GLU A 202 9.67 58.84 -1.08
C GLU A 202 10.59 59.83 -0.35
N GLN A 203 11.91 59.62 -0.38
CA GLN A 203 12.87 60.56 0.21
C GLN A 203 12.85 61.92 -0.50
N ALA A 204 12.84 61.95 -1.83
CA ALA A 204 12.76 63.20 -2.59
C ALA A 204 11.46 63.97 -2.33
N VAL A 205 10.32 63.27 -2.24
CA VAL A 205 9.02 63.87 -1.88
C VAL A 205 9.05 64.43 -0.47
N ALA A 206 9.64 63.72 0.49
CA ALA A 206 9.78 64.20 1.86
C ALA A 206 10.63 65.48 1.94
N MET A 207 11.76 65.55 1.21
CA MET A 207 12.60 66.75 1.12
C MET A 207 11.81 67.92 0.53
N LEU A 208 11.17 67.74 -0.63
CA LEU A 208 10.35 68.77 -1.27
C LEU A 208 9.22 69.26 -0.34
N THR A 209 8.58 68.36 0.39
CA THR A 209 7.51 68.74 1.34
C THR A 209 8.07 69.60 2.47
N SER A 210 9.25 69.26 3.00
CA SER A 210 9.90 70.07 4.04
C SER A 210 10.38 71.43 3.53
N ASP A 211 10.79 71.52 2.26
CA ASP A 211 11.14 72.79 1.61
C ASP A 211 9.90 73.67 1.37
N VAL A 212 8.74 73.08 1.05
CA VAL A 212 7.47 73.82 0.87
C VAL A 212 6.87 74.30 2.20
N LEU A 213 7.14 73.60 3.31
CA LEU A 213 6.68 73.97 4.64
C LEU A 213 7.57 75.00 5.35
N ARG A 214 8.71 75.37 4.75
CA ARG A 214 9.58 76.48 5.17
C ARG A 214 9.16 77.80 4.54
#